data_AF-A0A941YEL8-F1
#
_entry.id   AF-A0A941YEL8-F1
#
_cell.length_a   1.000
_cell.length_b   1.000
_cell.length_c   1.000
_cell.angle_alpha   90.00
_cell.angle_beta   90.00
_cell.angle_gamma   90.00
#
_symmetry.space_group_name_H-M   'P 1'
#
loop_
_entity.id
_entity.type
_entity.pdbx_description
1 polymer ?
#
loop_
_entity_poly.entity_id
_entity_poly.type
_entity_poly.pdbx_seq_one_letter_code
_entity_poly.pdbx_strand_id
1 'polypeptide(L)'
;METNPKQIFGSGVSRLGELMLHTNLYSFKGHSRLAQAVGSDKATISRLVAGHLKNPSFLLIARITAALEHELGRRIDPRDILSEHGAFLTRHVCDVVGCPGCLPPNAHDEFGDLKPTFRDVTPGQWVTAKHPKGFSLCA
;
A
#
# COMPACT_ATOMS: atom_id res chain seq x y z
N MET A 1 -25.01 13.06 28.24
CA MET A 1 -23.65 12.79 27.74
C MET A 1 -23.78 11.85 26.55
N GLU A 2 -23.53 12.31 25.34
CA GLU A 2 -23.43 11.40 24.20
C GLU A 2 -22.12 10.63 24.27
N THR A 3 -22.20 9.31 24.33
CA THR A 3 -21.04 8.43 24.19
C THR A 3 -20.64 8.40 22.72
N ASN A 4 -19.76 9.32 22.32
CA ASN A 4 -19.11 9.29 21.01
C ASN A 4 -18.62 7.85 20.73
N PRO A 5 -19.16 7.16 19.71
CA PRO A 5 -18.87 5.75 19.51
C PRO A 5 -17.40 5.59 19.16
N LYS A 6 -16.63 5.00 20.08
CA LYS A 6 -15.26 4.59 19.81
C LYS A 6 -15.30 3.65 18.61
N GLN A 7 -14.80 4.11 17.47
CA GLN A 7 -14.55 3.23 16.33
C GLN A 7 -13.43 2.28 16.77
N ILE A 8 -13.81 1.07 17.18
CA ILE A 8 -12.87 0.03 17.61
C ILE A 8 -12.32 -0.65 16.37
N PHE A 9 -11.47 0.07 15.64
CA PHE A 9 -10.62 -0.58 14.65
C PHE A 9 -9.72 -1.59 15.38
N GLY A 10 -9.54 -2.77 14.79
CA GLY A 10 -8.71 -3.82 15.36
C GLY A 10 -7.22 -3.45 15.41
N SER A 11 -6.34 -4.45 15.55
CA SER A 11 -4.93 -4.26 15.19
C SER A 11 -4.79 -4.20 13.66
N GLY A 12 -5.23 -3.06 13.08
CA GLY A 12 -5.41 -2.90 11.64
C GLY A 12 -4.10 -3.01 10.86
N VAL A 13 -4.14 -3.82 9.80
CA VAL A 13 -3.04 -3.93 8.82
C VAL A 13 -3.18 -2.81 7.81
N SER A 14 -2.11 -2.07 7.54
CA SER A 14 -2.11 -1.01 6.52
C SER A 14 -1.32 -1.42 5.28
N ARG A 15 -1.93 -1.17 4.11
CA ARG A 15 -1.32 -1.28 2.78
C ARG A 15 -0.76 0.07 2.30
N LEU A 16 -0.84 1.13 3.11
CA LEU A 16 -0.45 2.49 2.72
C LEU A 16 0.98 2.59 2.19
N GLY A 17 1.93 1.84 2.77
CA GLY A 17 3.30 1.77 2.27
C GLY A 17 3.41 1.20 0.85
N GLU A 18 2.67 0.13 0.54
CA GLU A 18 2.61 -0.47 -0.81
C GLU A 18 2.00 0.53 -1.80
N LEU A 19 0.87 1.14 -1.45
CA LEU A 19 0.18 2.13 -2.29
C LEU A 19 1.08 3.33 -2.62
N MET A 20 1.87 3.82 -1.66
CA MET A 20 2.80 4.92 -1.88
C MET A 20 3.93 4.58 -2.86
N LEU A 21 4.39 3.32 -2.94
CA LEU A 21 5.42 2.89 -3.91
C LEU A 21 4.94 2.98 -5.36
N HIS A 22 3.63 2.90 -5.60
CA HIS A 22 3.02 3.04 -6.93
C HIS A 22 2.75 4.49 -7.34
N THR A 23 3.14 5.48 -6.53
CA THR A 23 2.96 6.91 -6.84
C THR A 23 4.27 7.60 -7.19
N ASN A 24 4.22 8.61 -8.05
CA ASN A 24 5.41 9.40 -8.40
C ASN A 24 5.75 10.38 -7.26
N LEU A 25 4.72 10.93 -6.60
CA LEU A 25 4.88 11.90 -5.53
C LEU A 25 5.27 11.25 -4.18
N TYR A 26 4.71 10.10 -3.80
CA TYR A 26 4.95 9.51 -2.48
C TYR A 26 5.94 8.35 -2.44
N SER A 27 6.46 7.86 -3.57
CA SER A 27 7.59 6.91 -3.59
C SER A 27 8.87 7.54 -3.01
N PHE A 28 9.19 8.79 -3.38
CA PHE A 28 10.32 9.55 -2.82
C PHE A 28 9.90 10.50 -1.70
N LYS A 29 10.58 10.45 -0.54
CA LYS A 29 10.27 11.23 0.68
C LYS A 29 8.81 11.10 1.16
N GLY A 30 8.15 9.98 0.83
CA GLY A 30 6.71 9.74 0.97
C GLY A 30 6.08 10.19 2.28
N HIS A 31 6.60 9.69 3.42
CA HIS A 31 6.03 10.01 4.75
C HIS A 31 5.96 11.52 5.03
N SER A 32 6.87 12.33 4.48
CA SER A 32 6.87 13.79 4.64
C SER A 32 5.91 14.47 3.66
N ARG A 33 5.89 14.05 2.39
CA ARG A 33 4.99 14.61 1.36
C ARG A 33 3.52 14.29 1.65
N LEU A 34 3.21 13.06 2.04
CA LEU A 34 1.86 12.64 2.39
C LEU A 34 1.37 13.32 3.68
N ALA A 35 2.23 13.43 4.71
CA ALA A 35 1.92 14.17 5.94
C ALA A 35 1.51 15.63 5.66
N GLN A 36 2.28 16.31 4.80
CA GLN A 36 1.95 17.66 4.33
C GLN A 36 0.61 17.70 3.57
N ALA A 37 0.38 16.77 2.64
CA ALA A 37 -0.83 16.72 1.82
C ALA A 37 -2.11 16.49 2.64
N VAL A 38 -2.06 15.68 3.71
CA VAL A 38 -3.23 15.36 4.54
C VAL A 38 -3.36 16.21 5.81
N GLY A 39 -2.44 17.15 6.05
CA GLY A 39 -2.42 17.99 7.25
C GLY A 39 -2.28 17.15 8.53
N SER A 40 -1.30 16.25 8.57
CA SER A 40 -0.98 15.37 9.69
C SER A 40 0.53 15.41 9.98
N ASP A 41 0.96 14.93 11.15
CA ASP A 41 2.38 14.86 11.46
C ASP A 41 3.06 13.62 10.82
N LYS A 42 4.37 13.74 10.57
CA LYS A 42 5.19 12.70 9.94
C LYS A 42 5.24 11.41 10.76
N ALA A 43 5.20 11.47 12.09
CA ALA A 43 5.27 10.29 12.95
C ALA A 43 3.94 9.53 12.99
N THR A 44 2.80 10.20 12.82
CA THR A 44 1.50 9.56 12.61
C THR A 44 1.44 8.83 11.27
N ILE A 45 1.89 9.44 10.17
CA ILE A 45 2.00 8.74 8.88
C ILE A 45 2.98 7.57 8.95
N SER A 46 4.15 7.76 9.57
CA SER A 46 5.15 6.69 9.71
C SER A 46 4.66 5.52 10.58
N ARG A 47 3.89 5.79 11.65
CA ARG A 47 3.24 4.74 12.47
C ARG A 47 2.10 4.05 11.73
N LEU A 48 1.38 4.76 10.87
CA LEU A 48 0.31 4.17 10.06
C LEU A 48 0.87 3.22 8.99
N VAL A 49 1.89 3.65 8.24
CA VAL A 49 2.59 2.80 7.25
C VAL A 49 3.21 1.57 7.91
N ALA A 50 3.73 1.69 9.14
CA ALA A 50 4.26 0.56 9.90
C ALA A 50 3.20 -0.34 10.56
N GLY A 51 1.89 -0.06 10.41
CA GLY A 51 0.82 -0.80 11.12
C GLY A 51 0.79 -0.60 12.64
N HIS A 52 1.60 0.32 13.17
CA HIS A 52 1.69 0.62 14.60
C HIS A 52 0.55 1.54 15.09
N LEU A 53 -0.10 2.29 14.18
CA LEU A 53 -1.24 3.16 14.51
C LEU A 53 -2.56 2.36 14.49
N LYS A 54 -2.91 1.73 15.62
CA LYS A 54 -4.08 0.84 15.72
C LYS A 54 -5.43 1.50 15.42
N ASN A 55 -5.64 2.74 15.90
CA ASN A 55 -6.89 3.49 15.74
C ASN A 55 -6.64 4.84 15.04
N PRO A 56 -6.50 4.86 13.71
CA PRO A 56 -6.53 6.11 12.96
C PRO A 56 -7.96 6.66 12.92
N SER A 57 -8.13 7.98 12.91
CA SER A 57 -9.45 8.58 12.79
C SER A 57 -10.00 8.48 11.36
N PHE A 58 -11.31 8.34 11.20
CA PHE A 58 -11.97 8.36 9.89
C PHE A 58 -11.54 9.56 9.02
N LEU A 59 -11.39 10.75 9.62
CA LEU A 59 -10.93 11.96 8.92
C LEU A 59 -9.50 11.84 8.38
N LEU A 60 -8.59 11.20 9.12
CA LEU A 60 -7.22 10.95 8.64
C LEU A 60 -7.25 10.03 7.41
N ILE A 61 -8.05 8.97 7.46
CA ILE A 61 -8.14 7.99 6.37
C ILE A 61 -8.82 8.59 5.15
N ALA A 62 -9.92 9.33 5.31
CA ALA A 62 -10.58 10.04 4.21
C ALA A 62 -9.63 11.01 3.48
N ARG A 63 -8.77 11.74 4.21
CA ARG A 63 -7.76 12.62 3.61
C ARG A 63 -6.65 11.85 2.90
N ILE A 64 -6.20 10.72 3.47
CA ILE A 64 -5.20 9.84 2.82
C ILE A 64 -5.79 9.23 1.54
N THR A 65 -7.04 8.77 1.56
CA THR A 65 -7.76 8.31 0.37
C THR A 65 -7.77 9.41 -0.69
N ALA A 66 -8.27 10.61 -0.38
CA ALA A 66 -8.34 11.72 -1.34
C ALA A 66 -6.96 12.11 -1.92
N ALA A 67 -5.89 12.08 -1.12
CA ALA A 67 -4.52 12.36 -1.57
C ALA A 67 -4.00 11.27 -2.53
N LEU A 68 -4.27 9.99 -2.26
CA LEU A 68 -3.93 8.89 -3.16
C LEU A 68 -4.78 8.89 -4.44
N GLU A 69 -6.08 9.17 -4.35
CA GLU A 69 -6.98 9.26 -5.51
C GLU A 69 -6.56 10.38 -6.47
N HIS A 70 -6.15 11.53 -5.93
CA HIS A 70 -5.63 12.66 -6.72
C HIS A 70 -4.32 12.29 -7.44
N GLU A 71 -3.38 11.64 -6.76
CA GLU A 71 -2.07 11.26 -7.30
C GLU A 71 -2.15 10.09 -8.31
N LEU A 72 -3.09 9.15 -8.12
CA LEU A 72 -3.28 7.98 -8.99
C LEU A 72 -4.36 8.20 -10.07
N GLY A 73 -5.05 9.33 -10.07
CA GLY A 73 -6.08 9.68 -11.06
C GLY A 73 -7.32 8.78 -11.07
N ARG A 74 -7.56 8.01 -9.99
CA ARG A 74 -8.63 6.99 -9.90
C ARG A 74 -9.22 6.90 -8.50
N ARG A 75 -10.40 6.28 -8.38
CA ARG A 75 -11.02 6.00 -7.09
C ARG A 75 -10.39 4.80 -6.37
N ILE A 76 -10.36 4.89 -5.03
CA ILE A 76 -9.75 3.91 -4.10
C ILE A 76 -10.69 3.74 -2.91
N ASP A 77 -11.06 2.50 -2.58
CA ASP A 77 -11.83 2.22 -1.37
C ASP A 77 -10.93 2.34 -0.12
N PRO A 78 -11.34 3.02 0.96
CA PRO A 78 -10.58 3.05 2.22
C PRO A 78 -10.21 1.66 2.77
N ARG A 79 -11.01 0.62 2.47
CA ARG A 79 -10.77 -0.79 2.84
C ARG A 79 -9.62 -1.46 2.07
N ASP A 80 -9.06 -0.79 1.07
CA ASP A 80 -7.81 -1.16 0.41
C ASP A 80 -6.58 -0.42 0.96
N ILE A 81 -6.77 0.57 1.85
CA ILE A 81 -5.70 1.27 2.56
C ILE A 81 -5.47 0.64 3.95
N LEU A 82 -6.56 0.19 4.59
CA LEU A 82 -6.58 -0.43 5.92
C LEU A 82 -7.58 -1.59 5.98
N SER A 83 -7.21 -2.64 6.71
CA SER A 83 -8.11 -3.73 7.08
C SER A 83 -7.99 -4.09 8.55
N GLU A 84 -9.12 -4.23 9.25
CA GLU A 84 -9.19 -4.65 10.66
C GLU A 84 -8.75 -6.11 10.88
N HIS A 85 -8.76 -6.92 9.82
CA HIS A 85 -8.52 -8.37 9.87
C HIS A 85 -7.44 -8.85 8.87
N GLY A 86 -6.71 -7.92 8.24
CA GLY A 86 -5.70 -8.22 7.21
C GLY A 86 -6.25 -8.61 5.83
N ALA A 87 -7.57 -8.84 5.70
CA ALA A 87 -8.25 -9.02 4.43
C ALA A 87 -8.64 -7.66 3.83
N PHE A 88 -7.95 -7.24 2.77
CA PHE A 88 -8.30 -6.05 1.98
C PHE A 88 -9.40 -6.38 0.96
N LEU A 89 -10.14 -5.36 0.51
CA LEU A 89 -11.24 -5.52 -0.46
C LEU A 89 -10.75 -6.09 -1.79
N THR A 90 -9.65 -5.54 -2.28
CA THR A 90 -8.97 -5.95 -3.51
C THR A 90 -7.73 -6.77 -3.14
N ARG A 91 -7.52 -7.92 -3.80
CA ARG A 91 -6.44 -8.84 -3.39
C ARG A 91 -5.05 -8.24 -3.62
N HIS A 92 -4.76 -7.70 -4.80
CA HIS A 92 -3.44 -7.18 -5.14
C HIS A 92 -3.44 -5.66 -5.20
N VAL A 93 -2.39 -5.04 -4.63
CA VAL A 93 -2.23 -3.58 -4.64
C VAL A 93 -2.15 -3.01 -6.06
N CYS A 94 -1.60 -3.77 -7.01
CA CYS A 94 -1.54 -3.41 -8.42
C CYS A 94 -2.93 -3.14 -9.04
N ASP A 95 -3.95 -3.91 -8.66
CA ASP A 95 -5.33 -3.73 -9.12
C ASP A 95 -5.96 -2.45 -8.53
N VAL A 96 -5.60 -2.11 -7.27
CA VAL A 96 -6.03 -0.90 -6.56
C VAL A 96 -5.46 0.37 -7.19
N VAL A 97 -4.24 0.31 -7.72
CA VAL A 97 -3.56 1.47 -8.34
C VAL A 97 -3.71 1.51 -9.86
N GLY A 98 -4.00 0.38 -10.51
CA GLY A 98 -4.18 0.27 -11.96
C GLY A 98 -2.88 0.20 -12.75
N CYS A 99 -1.75 -0.06 -12.09
CA CYS A 99 -0.52 -0.40 -12.80
C CYS A 99 -0.67 -1.81 -13.39
N PRO A 100 0.02 -2.14 -14.51
CA PRO A 100 -0.09 -3.46 -15.12
C PRO A 100 0.48 -4.59 -14.24
N GLY A 101 1.13 -4.27 -13.12
CA GLY A 101 1.72 -5.19 -12.15
C GLY A 101 3.22 -4.94 -11.97
N CYS A 102 3.65 -4.70 -10.74
CA CYS A 102 5.04 -4.32 -10.45
C CYS A 102 5.92 -5.51 -10.03
N LEU A 103 7.19 -5.43 -10.43
CA LEU A 103 8.28 -6.28 -9.95
C LEU A 103 8.61 -5.94 -8.47
N PRO A 104 8.96 -6.91 -7.63
CA PRO A 104 9.39 -6.68 -6.24
C PRO A 104 10.82 -6.10 -6.18
N PRO A 105 11.22 -5.52 -5.02
CA PRO A 105 12.56 -4.94 -4.84
C PRO A 105 13.72 -5.91 -5.12
N ASN A 106 13.54 -7.21 -4.92
CA ASN A 106 14.60 -8.21 -5.13
C ASN A 106 14.67 -8.76 -6.57
N ALA A 107 13.80 -8.32 -7.49
CA ALA A 107 13.82 -8.76 -8.88
C ALA A 107 15.00 -8.19 -9.68
N HIS A 108 15.47 -7.01 -9.29
CA HIS A 108 16.66 -6.37 -9.85
C HIS A 108 17.91 -6.78 -9.06
N ASP A 109 19.08 -6.80 -9.69
CA ASP A 109 20.37 -6.97 -9.03
C ASP A 109 20.96 -5.65 -8.51
N GLU A 110 22.23 -5.66 -8.11
CA GLU A 110 22.94 -4.50 -7.55
C GLU A 110 23.24 -3.41 -8.60
N PHE A 111 23.17 -3.73 -9.89
CA PHE A 111 23.31 -2.78 -11.00
C PHE A 111 21.95 -2.24 -11.47
N GLY A 112 20.85 -2.80 -10.95
CA GLY A 112 19.48 -2.47 -11.34
C GLY A 112 18.94 -3.32 -12.49
N ASP A 113 19.72 -4.28 -13.00
CA ASP A 113 19.31 -5.14 -14.11
C ASP A 113 18.32 -6.21 -13.66
N LEU A 114 17.37 -6.55 -14.53
CA LEU A 114 16.36 -7.57 -14.26
C LEU A 114 17.00 -8.97 -14.26
N LYS A 115 17.08 -9.58 -13.07
CA LYS A 115 17.68 -10.91 -12.89
C LYS A 115 17.00 -11.93 -13.82
N PRO A 116 17.75 -12.88 -14.43
CA PRO A 116 17.20 -13.84 -15.39
C PRO A 116 15.96 -14.60 -14.88
N THR A 117 15.90 -14.90 -13.58
CA THR A 117 14.77 -15.58 -12.92
C THR A 117 13.43 -14.83 -12.96
N PHE A 118 13.42 -13.57 -13.38
CA PHE A 118 12.21 -12.74 -13.48
C PHE A 118 11.98 -12.19 -14.90
N ARG A 119 12.84 -12.50 -15.86
CA ARG A 119 12.82 -11.94 -17.22
C ARG A 119 11.54 -12.28 -17.99
N ASP A 120 10.97 -13.47 -17.76
CA ASP A 120 9.74 -13.94 -18.39
C ASP A 120 8.46 -13.65 -17.56
N VAL A 121 8.59 -13.02 -16.38
CA VAL A 121 7.45 -12.78 -15.49
C VAL A 121 6.78 -11.45 -15.84
N THR A 122 5.80 -11.54 -16.73
CA THR A 122 5.00 -10.38 -17.18
C THR A 122 4.33 -9.63 -16.01
N PRO A 123 4.10 -8.31 -16.16
CA PRO A 123 3.18 -7.56 -15.31
C PRO A 123 1.84 -8.30 -15.17
N GLY A 124 1.31 -8.38 -13.94
CA GLY A 124 0.04 -9.05 -13.65
C GLY A 124 0.14 -10.59 -13.55
N GLN A 125 1.17 -11.21 -14.14
CA GLN A 125 1.59 -12.57 -13.80
C GLN A 125 2.51 -12.62 -12.56
N TRP A 126 2.76 -11.45 -11.97
CA TRP A 126 3.16 -11.35 -10.57
C TRP A 126 2.01 -11.71 -9.65
N VAL A 127 2.32 -12.54 -8.65
CA VAL A 127 1.40 -12.85 -7.56
C VAL A 127 2.17 -12.65 -6.26
N THR A 128 1.48 -12.22 -5.22
CA THR A 128 1.86 -12.44 -3.82
C THR A 128 0.71 -13.22 -3.20
N ALA A 129 1.05 -14.24 -2.41
CA ALA A 129 0.50 -15.59 -2.63
C ALA A 129 0.86 -16.23 -3.99
N LYS A 130 2.03 -15.88 -4.57
CA LYS A 130 2.84 -16.84 -5.35
C LYS A 130 3.65 -17.59 -4.30
N HIS A 131 3.37 -18.81 -3.87
CA HIS A 131 2.27 -19.76 -4.04
C HIS A 131 1.82 -20.39 -2.70
N PRO A 132 2.49 -20.19 -1.52
CA PRO A 132 3.19 -18.98 -1.04
C PRO A 132 4.75 -18.94 -0.95
N LYS A 133 5.65 -19.81 -1.47
CA LYS A 133 5.83 -20.57 -2.73
C LYS A 133 6.14 -19.68 -3.97
N GLY A 134 7.04 -18.70 -3.81
CA GLY A 134 7.50 -17.87 -4.95
C GLY A 134 7.87 -18.75 -6.16
N PHE A 135 7.61 -18.25 -7.38
CA PHE A 135 7.90 -18.86 -8.69
C PHE A 135 8.82 -20.10 -8.65
N SER A 136 8.27 -21.29 -8.90
CA SER A 136 9.06 -22.53 -8.94
C SER A 136 9.72 -22.72 -10.31
N LEU A 137 11.05 -22.79 -10.31
CA LEU A 137 11.79 -23.45 -11.39
C LEU A 137 11.36 -24.93 -11.45
N CYS A 138 10.96 -25.39 -12.63
CA CYS A 138 10.87 -26.82 -12.90
C CYS A 138 12.24 -27.32 -13.39
N ALA A 139 12.72 -28.36 -12.73
CA ALA A 139 13.65 -29.36 -13.24
C ALA A 139 12.99 -30.73 -12.97
#